data_AF-A0A432GUE7-F1
#
_entry.id   AF-A0A432GUE7-F1
#
_cell.length_a   1.000
_cell.length_b   1.000
_cell.length_c   1.000
_cell.angle_alpha   90.00
_cell.angle_beta   90.00
_cell.angle_gamma   90.00
#
_symmetry.space_group_name_H-M   'P 1'
#
loop_
_entity.id
_entity.type
_entity.pdbx_description
1 polymer ?
#
loop_
_entity_poly.entity_id
_entity_poly.type
_entity_poly.pdbx_seq_one_letter_code
_entity_poly.pdbx_strand_id
1 'polypeptide(L)'
;SGVSSQRPKGFTFLEILVVLTLGILLMGMVVPQFFALFSKAHESEFKHLSSVLKMLRNDAVLKSTAYCLLFDLKTQQMMTTEEDESGKCGKDILDNPKVLKPHDFPEDLSLSTAKLVSDEFSSSGTGSDLLEVHINRSGFVSPFFLVYSLHDSSKSWIIESKGIMGKLQLREQ
;
A
#
# COMPACT_ATOMS: atom_id res chain seq x y z
N SER A 1 27.58 -58.92 -37.17
CA SER A 1 27.10 -57.95 -36.17
C SER A 1 27.99 -56.73 -36.20
N GLY A 2 27.55 -55.65 -36.84
CA GLY A 2 28.29 -54.38 -36.85
C GLY A 2 27.64 -53.42 -35.86
N VAL A 3 28.25 -53.22 -34.69
CA VAL A 3 27.85 -52.14 -33.78
C VAL A 3 28.54 -50.88 -34.25
N SER A 4 27.80 -49.97 -34.89
CA SER A 4 28.27 -48.62 -35.17
C SER A 4 28.25 -47.81 -33.87
N SER A 5 29.42 -47.59 -33.29
CA SER A 5 29.59 -46.67 -32.17
C SER A 5 29.46 -45.23 -32.69
N GLN A 6 28.27 -44.63 -32.53
CA GLN A 6 28.09 -43.21 -32.81
C GLN A 6 28.77 -42.40 -31.69
N ARG A 7 29.83 -41.67 -32.05
CA ARG A 7 30.44 -40.69 -31.13
C ARG A 7 29.45 -39.57 -30.87
N PRO A 8 29.17 -39.18 -29.61
CA PRO A 8 28.33 -38.04 -29.33
C PRO A 8 29.00 -36.78 -29.90
N LYS A 9 28.29 -36.04 -30.75
CA LYS A 9 28.73 -34.73 -31.23
C LYS A 9 28.63 -33.76 -30.05
N GLY A 10 29.77 -33.25 -29.59
CA GLY A 10 29.83 -32.19 -28.57
C GLY A 10 29.54 -30.81 -29.17
N PHE A 11 29.16 -29.87 -28.30
CA PHE A 11 28.90 -28.48 -28.68
C PHE A 11 30.20 -27.73 -29.00
N THR A 12 30.15 -26.85 -30.00
CA THR A 12 31.28 -25.97 -30.31
C THR A 12 31.33 -24.78 -29.35
N PHE A 13 32.52 -24.19 -29.15
CA PHE A 13 32.67 -23.00 -28.30
C PHE A 13 31.78 -21.83 -28.78
N LEU A 14 31.64 -21.67 -30.09
CA LEU A 14 30.80 -20.66 -30.71
C LEU A 14 29.32 -20.89 -30.38
N GLU A 15 28.86 -22.14 -30.43
CA GLU A 15 27.49 -22.50 -30.10
C GLU A 15 27.17 -22.23 -28.62
N ILE A 16 28.09 -22.54 -27.71
CA ILE A 16 27.95 -22.23 -26.29
C ILE A 16 27.88 -20.71 -26.07
N LEU A 17 28.73 -19.93 -26.76
CA LEU A 17 28.74 -18.47 -26.66
C LEU A 17 27.43 -17.86 -27.18
N VAL A 18 26.90 -18.36 -28.30
CA VAL A 18 25.60 -17.94 -28.85
C VAL A 18 24.47 -18.27 -27.88
N VAL A 19 24.46 -19.47 -27.31
CA VAL A 19 23.43 -19.87 -26.32
C VAL A 19 23.50 -19.01 -25.06
N LEU A 20 24.69 -18.72 -24.55
CA LEU A 20 24.87 -17.88 -23.36
C LEU A 20 24.43 -16.43 -23.61
N THR A 21 24.85 -15.84 -24.73
CA THR A 21 24.47 -14.46 -25.09
C THR A 21 22.96 -14.33 -25.32
N LEU A 22 22.33 -15.32 -25.97
CA LEU A 22 20.89 -15.36 -26.14
C LEU A 22 20.17 -15.53 -24.79
N GLY A 23 20.69 -16.37 -23.89
CA GLY A 23 20.17 -16.54 -22.53
C GLY A 23 20.24 -15.25 -21.72
N ILE A 24 21.36 -14.52 -21.76
CA ILE A 24 21.54 -13.25 -21.05
C ILE A 24 20.61 -12.17 -21.62
N LEU A 25 20.44 -12.11 -22.95
CA LEU A 25 19.54 -11.16 -23.61
C LEU A 25 18.09 -11.38 -23.19
N LEU A 26 17.64 -12.63 -23.15
CA LEU A 26 16.30 -12.99 -22.72
C LEU A 26 16.09 -12.69 -21.24
N MET A 27 17.06 -13.02 -20.38
CA MET A 27 16.99 -12.68 -18.95
C MET A 27 16.92 -11.17 -18.71
N GLY A 28 17.67 -10.37 -19.48
CA GLY A 28 17.65 -8.90 -19.36
C GLY A 28 16.29 -8.25 -19.64
N MET A 29 15.45 -8.87 -20.48
CA MET A 29 14.09 -8.39 -20.76
C MET A 29 13.07 -8.83 -19.71
N VAL A 30 13.29 -9.99 -19.10
CA VAL A 30 12.31 -10.66 -18.25
C VAL A 30 12.43 -10.20 -16.78
N VAL A 31 13.64 -9.95 -16.30
CA VAL A 31 13.95 -9.55 -14.92
C VAL A 31 13.21 -8.28 -14.46
N PRO A 32 13.13 -7.17 -15.22
CA PRO A 32 12.44 -5.94 -14.77
C PRO A 32 10.94 -6.15 -14.53
N GLN A 33 10.30 -7.00 -15.34
CA GLN A 33 8.87 -7.27 -15.25
C GLN A 33 8.53 -8.14 -14.05
N PHE A 34 9.43 -9.05 -13.64
CA PHE A 34 9.31 -9.80 -12.38
C PHE A 34 9.53 -8.90 -11.16
N PHE A 35 10.53 -8.00 -11.15
CA PHE A 35 10.71 -7.06 -10.04
C PHE A 35 9.52 -6.10 -9.85
N ALA A 36 8.83 -5.72 -10.93
CA ALA A 36 7.60 -4.94 -10.84
C ALA A 36 6.43 -5.71 -10.19
N LEU A 37 6.40 -7.04 -10.31
CA LEU A 37 5.43 -7.91 -9.62
C LEU A 37 5.80 -8.15 -8.15
N PHE A 38 7.06 -7.91 -7.77
CA PHE A 38 7.56 -7.96 -6.40
C PHE A 38 7.72 -6.55 -5.78
N SER A 39 6.88 -5.58 -6.14
CA SER A 39 6.81 -4.37 -5.32
C SER A 39 6.45 -4.79 -3.90
N LYS A 40 7.33 -4.50 -2.93
CA LYS A 40 7.15 -4.94 -1.55
C LYS A 40 5.78 -4.46 -1.04
N ALA A 41 5.06 -5.28 -0.27
CA ALA A 41 3.69 -4.99 0.14
C ALA A 41 3.49 -3.57 0.69
N HIS A 42 4.42 -3.08 1.53
CA HIS A 42 4.39 -1.70 2.05
C HIS A 42 4.50 -0.61 0.97
N GLU A 43 5.21 -0.83 -0.14
CA GLU A 43 5.27 0.14 -1.25
C GLU A 43 3.96 0.17 -2.03
N SER A 44 3.33 -0.99 -2.22
CA SER A 44 2.01 -1.10 -2.84
C SER A 44 0.97 -0.37 -1.98
N GLU A 45 0.96 -0.63 -0.67
CA GLU A 45 0.04 0.03 0.26
C GLU A 45 0.28 1.54 0.34
N PHE A 46 1.54 1.98 0.36
CA PHE A 46 1.86 3.40 0.30
C PHE A 46 1.31 4.07 -0.96
N LYS A 47 1.45 3.43 -2.13
CA LYS A 47 0.91 3.94 -3.41
C LYS A 47 -0.61 3.95 -3.41
N HIS A 48 -1.25 2.89 -2.92
CA HIS A 48 -2.69 2.78 -2.80
C HIS A 48 -3.23 3.91 -1.92
N LEU A 49 -2.73 4.04 -0.69
CA LEU A 49 -3.17 5.05 0.27
C LEU A 49 -2.94 6.47 -0.27
N SER A 50 -1.81 6.72 -0.94
CA SER A 50 -1.53 8.01 -1.60
C SER A 50 -2.58 8.34 -2.67
N SER A 51 -3.01 7.34 -3.44
CA SER A 51 -4.03 7.50 -4.48
C SER A 51 -5.41 7.77 -3.87
N VAL A 52 -5.79 7.01 -2.84
CA VAL A 52 -7.07 7.18 -2.12
C VAL A 52 -7.15 8.56 -1.50
N LEU A 53 -6.13 9.01 -0.76
CA LEU A 53 -6.12 10.37 -0.19
C LEU A 53 -6.22 11.45 -1.26
N LYS A 54 -5.48 11.31 -2.36
CA LYS A 54 -5.54 12.28 -3.46
C LYS A 54 -6.95 12.34 -4.06
N MET A 55 -7.58 11.18 -4.27
CA MET A 55 -8.94 11.08 -4.80
C MET A 55 -9.95 11.73 -3.83
N LEU A 56 -9.99 11.28 -2.57
CA LEU A 56 -10.93 11.78 -1.57
C LEU A 56 -10.79 13.29 -1.38
N ARG A 57 -9.56 13.79 -1.30
CA ARG A 57 -9.30 15.23 -1.19
C ARG A 57 -9.82 16.03 -2.38
N ASN A 58 -9.53 15.54 -3.59
CA ASN A 58 -10.01 16.22 -4.79
C ASN A 58 -11.54 16.20 -4.86
N ASP A 59 -12.16 15.06 -4.53
CA ASP A 59 -13.61 14.93 -4.50
C ASP A 59 -14.26 15.82 -3.42
N ALA A 60 -13.63 15.93 -2.25
CA ALA A 60 -14.06 16.80 -1.15
C ALA A 60 -14.18 18.27 -1.56
N VAL A 61 -13.16 18.76 -2.27
CA VAL A 61 -13.12 20.13 -2.78
C VAL A 61 -14.12 20.32 -3.91
N LEU A 62 -14.23 19.36 -4.83
CA LEU A 62 -15.10 19.47 -6.00
C LEU A 62 -16.59 19.39 -5.65
N LYS A 63 -16.96 18.54 -4.69
CA LYS A 63 -18.35 18.32 -4.29
C LYS A 63 -18.77 19.10 -3.05
N SER A 64 -17.83 19.76 -2.37
CA SER A 64 -18.06 20.38 -1.06
C SER A 64 -18.58 19.37 -0.02
N THR A 65 -18.04 18.15 -0.08
CA THR A 65 -18.37 17.03 0.82
C THR A 65 -17.18 16.75 1.72
N ALA A 66 -17.43 16.39 2.98
CA ALA A 66 -16.38 15.95 3.88
C ALA A 66 -16.39 14.42 3.97
N TYR A 67 -15.20 13.83 4.10
CA TYR A 67 -14.99 12.39 4.11
C TYR A 67 -14.21 11.97 5.36
N CYS A 68 -14.39 10.71 5.74
CA CYS A 68 -13.55 10.04 6.71
C CYS A 68 -12.82 8.87 6.05
N LEU A 69 -11.54 8.75 6.36
CA LEU A 69 -10.72 7.60 6.08
C LEU A 69 -10.51 6.84 7.40
N LEU A 70 -10.91 5.59 7.42
CA LEU A 70 -10.98 4.77 8.62
C LEU A 70 -9.96 3.63 8.50
N PHE A 71 -9.18 3.41 9.55
CA PHE A 71 -8.22 2.31 9.62
C PHE A 71 -8.57 1.41 10.81
N ASP A 72 -8.93 0.16 10.54
CA ASP A 72 -9.28 -0.83 11.55
C ASP A 72 -8.13 -1.84 11.73
N LEU A 73 -7.52 -1.80 12.92
CA LEU A 73 -6.41 -2.66 13.33
C LEU A 73 -6.88 -4.08 13.69
N LYS A 74 -8.15 -4.28 14.03
CA LYS A 74 -8.69 -5.63 14.30
C LYS A 74 -8.99 -6.37 13.01
N THR A 75 -9.71 -5.73 12.11
CA THR A 75 -10.11 -6.33 10.83
C THR A 75 -9.01 -6.21 9.77
N GLN A 76 -7.97 -5.40 10.01
CA GLN A 76 -6.89 -5.12 9.08
C GLN A 76 -7.41 -4.56 7.74
N GLN A 77 -8.31 -3.57 7.86
CA GLN A 77 -9.00 -2.96 6.73
C GLN A 77 -8.89 -1.44 6.75
N MET A 78 -8.90 -0.87 5.54
CA MET A 78 -9.09 0.55 5.29
C MET A 78 -10.48 0.78 4.68
N MET A 79 -11.23 1.73 5.23
CA MET A 79 -12.59 2.04 4.82
C MET A 79 -12.77 3.54 4.60
N THR A 80 -13.78 3.92 3.83
CA THR A 80 -14.10 5.33 3.56
C THR A 80 -15.57 5.62 3.73
N THR A 81 -15.89 6.77 4.30
CA THR A 81 -17.27 7.23 4.49
C THR A 81 -17.38 8.72 4.19
N GLU A 82 -18.59 9.17 3.92
CA GLU A 82 -18.91 10.60 4.01
C GLU A 82 -19.12 10.96 5.50
N GLU A 83 -18.82 12.21 5.82
CA GLU A 83 -19.19 12.81 7.10
C GLU A 83 -20.68 13.18 7.06
N ASP A 84 -21.43 12.85 8.12
CA ASP A 84 -22.83 13.22 8.22
C ASP A 84 -23.03 14.71 8.54
N GLU A 85 -24.28 15.18 8.55
CA GLU A 85 -24.60 16.59 8.87
C GLU A 85 -24.15 17.01 10.27
N SER A 86 -23.88 16.05 11.17
CA SER A 86 -23.41 16.29 12.53
C SER A 86 -21.88 16.32 12.66
N GLY A 87 -21.14 16.14 11.56
CA GLY A 87 -19.68 16.10 11.58
C GLY A 87 -19.13 14.75 12.04
N LYS A 88 -19.90 13.66 11.94
CA LYS A 88 -19.47 12.32 12.35
C LYS A 88 -19.24 11.42 11.16
N CYS A 89 -18.23 10.56 11.27
CA CYS A 89 -17.97 9.52 10.31
C CYS A 89 -19.11 8.48 10.37
N GLY A 90 -19.78 8.26 9.24
CA GLY A 90 -20.93 7.35 9.15
C GLY A 90 -20.56 5.94 9.61
N LYS A 91 -21.39 5.34 10.49
CA LYS A 91 -21.16 4.00 11.05
C LYS A 91 -21.61 2.86 10.13
N ASP A 92 -22.38 3.17 9.09
CA ASP A 92 -23.01 2.19 8.19
C ASP A 92 -22.14 1.90 6.95
N ILE A 93 -20.91 1.43 7.19
CA ILE A 93 -19.91 1.16 6.14
C ILE A 93 -20.26 -0.12 5.35
N LEU A 94 -20.94 -1.07 6.01
CA LEU A 94 -21.17 -2.42 5.50
C LEU A 94 -22.38 -2.55 4.56
N ASP A 95 -23.40 -1.71 4.70
CA ASP A 95 -24.64 -1.85 3.92
C ASP A 95 -24.61 -1.12 2.57
N ASN A 96 -23.78 -0.07 2.43
CA ASN A 96 -23.64 0.65 1.16
C ASN A 96 -22.34 1.47 1.14
N PRO A 97 -21.22 0.95 0.59
CA PRO A 97 -20.00 1.73 0.45
C PRO A 97 -20.22 2.84 -0.59
N LYS A 98 -20.65 4.02 -0.11
CA LYS A 98 -21.04 5.15 -0.98
C LYS A 98 -19.86 5.78 -1.72
N VAL A 99 -18.62 5.56 -1.25
CA VAL A 99 -17.43 6.29 -1.72
C VAL A 99 -16.42 5.35 -2.37
N LEU A 100 -15.76 4.49 -1.58
CA LEU A 100 -14.86 3.44 -2.07
C LEU A 100 -15.20 2.12 -1.38
N LYS A 101 -14.92 1.02 -2.08
CA LYS A 101 -15.00 -0.32 -1.48
C LYS A 101 -13.97 -0.43 -0.35
N PRO A 102 -14.28 -1.15 0.74
CA PRO A 102 -13.28 -1.51 1.74
C PRO A 102 -12.07 -2.18 1.09
N HIS A 103 -10.88 -1.85 1.59
CA HIS A 103 -9.60 -2.39 1.13
C HIS A 103 -8.97 -3.18 2.28
N ASP A 104 -8.77 -4.48 2.05
CA ASP A 104 -8.02 -5.34 2.96
C ASP A 104 -6.52 -5.08 2.81
N PHE A 105 -5.78 -4.98 3.93
CA PHE A 105 -4.33 -4.91 3.86
C PHE A 105 -3.75 -6.23 3.32
N PRO A 106 -2.60 -6.21 2.63
CA PRO A 106 -1.93 -7.40 2.14
C PRO A 106 -1.65 -8.41 3.26
N GLU A 107 -1.78 -9.70 2.97
CA GLU A 107 -1.64 -10.76 3.97
C GLU A 107 -0.28 -10.78 4.69
N ASP A 108 0.78 -10.31 4.04
CA ASP A 108 2.12 -10.26 4.61
C ASP A 108 2.38 -9.00 5.46
N LEU A 109 1.45 -8.03 5.46
CA LEU A 109 1.61 -6.72 6.07
C LEU A 109 0.51 -6.42 7.10
N SER A 110 0.91 -6.22 8.35
CA SER A 110 -0.02 -5.86 9.43
C SER A 110 0.12 -4.40 9.85
N LEU A 111 -0.99 -3.69 9.94
CA LEU A 111 -1.11 -2.40 10.59
C LEU A 111 -1.09 -2.60 12.11
N SER A 112 0.02 -2.24 12.75
CA SER A 112 0.24 -2.42 14.19
C SER A 112 -0.05 -1.16 15.01
N THR A 113 0.01 0.02 14.40
CA THR A 113 -0.29 1.29 15.07
C THR A 113 -0.92 2.26 14.09
N ALA A 114 -1.98 2.94 14.52
CA ALA A 114 -2.57 4.06 13.81
C ALA A 114 -2.95 5.15 14.82
N LYS A 115 -2.53 6.39 14.57
CA LYS A 115 -2.84 7.55 15.44
C LYS A 115 -2.87 8.85 14.67
N LEU A 116 -3.60 9.84 15.20
CA LEU A 116 -3.48 11.22 14.74
C LEU A 116 -2.17 11.84 15.24
N VAL A 117 -1.59 12.71 14.42
CA VAL A 117 -0.42 13.52 14.77
C VAL A 117 -0.96 14.84 15.33
N SER A 118 -1.36 14.83 16.60
CA SER A 118 -1.70 16.04 17.35
C SER A 118 -0.48 16.53 18.12
N ASP A 119 -0.27 17.84 18.09
CA ASP A 119 0.69 18.57 18.95
C ASP A 119 0.46 18.19 20.43
N GLU A 120 1.55 18.22 21.19
CA GLU A 120 1.59 17.95 22.63
C GLU A 120 0.43 18.64 23.37
N PHE A 121 -0.15 17.94 24.37
CA PHE A 121 -1.33 18.33 25.17
C PHE A 121 -2.71 17.98 24.59
N SER A 122 -3.02 16.68 24.54
CA SER A 122 -4.30 16.10 25.01
C SER A 122 -4.19 14.57 24.97
N SER A 123 -3.74 13.98 26.06
CA SER A 123 -3.89 12.55 26.30
C SER A 123 -5.37 12.22 26.53
N SER A 124 -5.98 11.44 25.64
CA SER A 124 -7.08 10.49 25.89
C SER A 124 -7.93 10.23 24.64
N GLY A 125 -7.30 9.69 23.59
CA GLY A 125 -8.01 8.74 22.75
C GLY A 125 -7.70 7.37 23.34
N THR A 126 -8.66 6.72 24.01
CA THR A 126 -8.63 5.27 24.25
C THR A 126 -8.03 4.57 23.03
N GLY A 127 -7.19 3.55 23.25
CA GLY A 127 -6.71 2.64 22.22
C GLY A 127 -7.90 2.04 21.47
N SER A 128 -8.39 2.81 20.52
CA SER A 128 -9.44 2.48 19.62
C SER A 128 -8.72 1.76 18.50
N ASP A 129 -9.06 0.48 18.33
CA ASP A 129 -8.57 -0.29 17.19
C ASP A 129 -9.03 0.31 15.86
N LEU A 130 -9.86 1.36 15.88
CA LEU A 130 -10.27 2.16 14.74
C LEU A 130 -9.67 3.58 14.82
N LEU A 131 -8.86 3.97 13.84
CA LEU A 131 -8.44 5.36 13.63
C LEU A 131 -9.37 6.03 12.62
N GLU A 132 -9.85 7.23 12.97
CA GLU A 132 -10.63 8.09 12.07
C GLU A 132 -9.78 9.28 11.61
N VAL A 133 -9.59 9.41 10.30
CA VAL A 133 -8.87 10.52 9.66
C VAL A 133 -9.87 11.35 8.87
N HIS A 134 -10.06 12.60 9.28
CA HIS A 134 -10.99 13.51 8.61
C HIS A 134 -10.35 14.20 7.39
N ILE A 135 -11.14 14.33 6.33
CA ILE A 135 -10.84 15.10 5.12
C ILE A 135 -11.98 16.08 4.93
N ASN A 136 -11.73 17.36 5.19
CA ASN A 136 -12.79 18.36 5.14
C ASN A 136 -13.04 18.88 3.72
N ARG A 137 -14.08 19.72 3.57
CA ARG A 137 -14.50 20.32 2.29
C ARG A 137 -13.44 21.21 1.61
N SER A 138 -12.42 21.69 2.35
CA SER A 138 -11.30 22.44 1.76
C SER A 138 -10.15 21.56 1.27
N GLY A 139 -10.26 20.23 1.46
CA GLY A 139 -9.21 19.28 1.15
C GLY A 139 -8.10 19.23 2.20
N PHE A 140 -8.34 19.80 3.39
CA PHE A 140 -7.45 19.58 4.52
C PHE A 140 -7.62 18.15 5.03
N VAL A 141 -6.49 17.48 5.27
CA VAL A 141 -6.44 16.12 5.81
C VAL A 141 -5.87 16.18 7.22
N SER A 142 -6.59 15.62 8.20
CA SER A 142 -6.11 15.52 9.58
C SER A 142 -4.77 14.76 9.61
N PRO A 143 -3.71 15.32 10.21
CA PRO A 143 -2.42 14.65 10.27
C PRO A 143 -2.51 13.31 11.01
N PHE A 144 -1.94 12.26 10.42
CA PHE A 144 -1.96 10.91 10.95
C PHE A 144 -0.64 10.16 10.69
N PHE A 145 -0.47 9.08 11.44
CA PHE A 145 0.71 8.24 11.47
C PHE A 145 0.29 6.77 11.57
N LEU A 146 0.85 5.94 10.70
CA LEU A 146 0.62 4.51 10.62
C LEU A 146 1.96 3.75 10.73
N VAL A 147 1.94 2.61 11.41
CA VAL A 147 3.06 1.66 11.46
C VAL A 147 2.60 0.34 10.89
N TYR A 148 3.27 -0.09 9.83
CA TYR A 148 3.09 -1.40 9.24
C TYR A 148 4.28 -2.28 9.58
N SER A 149 4.04 -3.56 9.86
CA SER A 149 5.06 -4.58 10.15
C SER A 149 4.81 -5.81 9.31
N LEU A 150 5.87 -6.48 8.87
CA LEU A 150 5.74 -7.82 8.30
C LEU A 150 5.55 -8.85 9.43
N HIS A 151 4.75 -9.88 9.20
CA HIS A 151 4.51 -10.94 10.20
C HIS A 151 5.80 -11.68 10.62
N ASP A 152 6.72 -11.90 9.68
CA ASP A 152 7.91 -12.74 9.88
C ASP A 152 9.22 -11.95 10.05
N SER A 153 9.15 -10.63 10.32
CA SER A 153 10.32 -9.77 10.38
C SER A 153 10.23 -8.71 11.46
N SER A 154 11.37 -8.32 12.02
CA SER A 154 11.46 -7.13 12.88
C SER A 154 11.39 -5.83 12.09
N LYS A 155 11.28 -5.89 10.76
CA LYS A 155 11.16 -4.71 9.88
C LYS A 155 9.77 -4.11 10.00
N SER A 156 9.74 -2.80 10.17
CA SER A 156 8.53 -2.00 10.16
C SER A 156 8.71 -0.75 9.32
N TRP A 157 7.59 -0.25 8.80
CA TRP A 157 7.52 0.96 7.99
C TRP A 157 6.52 1.91 8.59
N ILE A 158 6.92 3.17 8.59
CA ILE A 158 6.12 4.29 9.02
C ILE A 158 5.57 4.98 7.78
N ILE A 159 4.24 5.15 7.74
CA ILE A 159 3.59 6.06 6.81
C ILE A 159 3.02 7.23 7.61
N GLU A 160 3.49 8.44 7.30
CA GLU A 160 3.08 9.66 7.99
C GLU A 160 2.57 10.68 6.98
N SER A 161 1.45 11.34 7.30
CA SER A 161 0.97 12.49 6.53
C SER A 161 1.68 13.77 6.99
N LYS A 162 2.18 14.56 6.03
CA LYS A 162 2.84 15.85 6.25
C LYS A 162 2.09 16.99 5.57
N GLY A 163 2.00 18.11 6.31
CA GLY A 163 1.39 19.35 5.86
C GLY A 163 -0.13 19.26 5.68
N ILE A 164 -0.76 20.41 5.42
CA ILE A 164 -2.22 20.55 5.34
C ILE A 164 -2.87 19.72 4.23
N MET A 165 -2.10 19.36 3.20
CA MET A 165 -2.56 18.60 2.04
C MET A 165 -2.49 17.08 2.22
N GLY A 166 -2.04 16.60 3.38
CA GLY A 166 -1.92 15.18 3.69
C GLY A 166 -0.92 14.43 2.81
N LYS A 167 0.20 15.06 2.42
CA LYS A 167 1.21 14.36 1.59
C LYS A 167 1.85 13.25 2.40
N LEU A 168 1.83 12.03 1.89
CA LEU A 168 2.41 10.89 2.60
C LEU A 168 3.92 10.82 2.43
N GLN A 169 4.59 10.39 3.49
CA GLN A 169 5.98 9.99 3.50
C GLN A 169 6.11 8.57 4.05
N LEU A 170 6.97 7.79 3.43
CA LEU A 170 7.30 6.42 3.84
C LEU A 170 8.72 6.38 4.38
N ARG A 171 8.93 5.70 5.52
CA ARG A 171 10.26 5.48 6.12
C ARG A 171 10.34 4.08 6.72
N GLU A 172 11.48 3.42 6.61
CA GLU A 172 11.78 2.18 7.35
C GLU A 172 12.26 2.56 8.77
N GLN A 173 11.86 1.78 9.77
CA GLN A 173 12.23 1.97 11.18
C GLN A 173 13.41 1.07 11.59
#